data_AF-A0A379X1A7-F1
#
_entry.id   AF-A0A379X1A7-F1
#
_cell.length_a   1.000
_cell.length_b   1.000
_cell.length_c   1.000
_cell.angle_alpha   90.00
_cell.angle_beta   90.00
_cell.angle_gamma   90.00
#
_symmetry.space_group_name_H-M   'P 1'
#
loop_
_entity.id
_entity.type
_entity.pdbx_description
1 polymer ?
#
loop_
_entity_poly.entity_id
_entity_poly.type
_entity_poly.pdbx_seq_one_letter_code
_entity_poly.pdbx_strand_id
1 'polypeptide(L)'
;MITTLSKYLDNLNKLLSGQEQKVTQLKSAKAEWKKYRASESLIYPLFSWLPVVRNKRQFQIQLFLEDKLGALIAGNQWSDPETIERNIDRLLNSAEREQTTYRQQIDSAHEIVLKEQQAAQEWQRLALDLGHEGDEELSFSQADELADTQIRFPAFLLATHYWEGRWLMDMASIDDLQKEKGKKGAKGVTARWQRRMKLTPCVVMTCYMLPGNMQISEHKGQRKFEKSYL
;
A
#
# COMPACT_ATOMS: atom_id res chain seq x y z
N MET A 1 16.41 -1.44 7.02
CA MET A 1 15.57 -1.81 5.87
C MET A 1 16.26 -1.51 4.53
N ILE A 2 16.92 -0.36 4.40
CA ILE A 2 17.66 0.05 3.19
C ILE A 2 18.77 -0.95 2.78
N THR A 3 19.55 -1.46 3.75
CA THR A 3 20.61 -2.45 3.50
C THR A 3 20.11 -3.82 3.06
N THR A 4 18.89 -4.21 3.41
CA THR A 4 18.30 -5.48 2.96
C THR A 4 17.71 -5.37 1.56
N LEU A 5 17.11 -4.22 1.23
CA LEU A 5 16.53 -3.96 -0.09
C LEU A 5 17.61 -3.75 -1.17
N SER A 6 18.70 -3.05 -0.83
CA SER A 6 19.86 -2.91 -1.71
C SER A 6 20.46 -4.28 -2.06
N LYS A 7 20.70 -5.15 -1.06
CA LYS A 7 21.18 -6.52 -1.30
C LYS A 7 20.23 -7.34 -2.16
N TYR A 8 18.92 -7.15 -1.99
CA TYR A 8 17.90 -7.82 -2.80
C TYR A 8 17.97 -7.36 -4.27
N LEU A 9 18.05 -6.06 -4.52
CA LEU A 9 18.22 -5.49 -5.86
C LEU A 9 19.51 -5.97 -6.53
N ASP A 10 20.64 -5.99 -5.81
CA ASP A 10 21.91 -6.49 -6.34
C ASP A 10 21.81 -7.97 -6.76
N ASN A 11 21.13 -8.79 -5.96
CA ASN A 11 20.89 -10.18 -6.28
C ASN A 11 19.99 -10.33 -7.53
N LEU A 12 18.90 -9.56 -7.62
CA LEU A 12 18.02 -9.57 -8.79
C LEU A 12 18.77 -9.15 -10.06
N ASN A 13 19.60 -8.10 -9.99
CA ASN A 13 20.40 -7.65 -11.13
C ASN A 13 21.39 -8.73 -11.58
N LYS A 14 22.01 -9.45 -10.64
CA LYS A 14 22.90 -10.58 -10.95
C LYS A 14 22.15 -11.73 -11.63
N LEU A 15 20.96 -12.08 -11.14
CA LEU A 15 20.10 -13.10 -11.74
C LEU A 15 19.63 -12.71 -13.14
N LEU A 16 19.18 -11.45 -13.32
CA LEU A 16 18.79 -10.91 -14.61
C LEU A 16 19.93 -10.97 -15.62
N SER A 17 21.15 -10.55 -15.23
CA SER A 17 22.32 -10.59 -16.09
C SER A 17 22.67 -12.02 -16.53
N GLY A 18 22.64 -12.99 -15.60
CA GLY A 18 22.83 -14.41 -15.94
C GLY A 18 21.75 -14.92 -16.90
N GLN A 19 20.52 -14.46 -16.74
CA GLN A 19 19.41 -14.84 -17.59
C GLN A 19 19.49 -14.22 -19.00
N GLU A 20 19.94 -12.98 -19.12
CA GLU A 20 20.19 -12.29 -20.39
C GLU A 20 21.26 -13.00 -21.21
N GLN A 21 22.33 -13.45 -20.55
CA GLN A 21 23.36 -14.28 -21.17
C GLN A 21 22.78 -15.60 -21.70
N LYS A 22 21.95 -16.27 -20.89
CA LYS A 22 21.28 -17.52 -21.27
C LYS A 22 20.33 -17.34 -22.46
N VAL A 23 19.52 -16.28 -22.47
CA VAL A 23 18.63 -15.94 -23.60
C VAL A 23 19.44 -15.68 -24.87
N THR A 24 20.54 -14.92 -24.75
CA THR A 24 21.44 -14.63 -25.88
C THR A 24 22.05 -15.91 -26.46
N GLN A 25 22.55 -16.80 -25.59
CA GLN A 25 23.09 -18.09 -26.00
C GLN A 25 22.03 -18.96 -26.69
N LEU A 26 20.82 -19.07 -26.14
CA LEU A 26 19.72 -19.84 -26.72
C LEU A 26 19.26 -19.29 -28.08
N LYS A 27 19.20 -17.97 -28.24
CA LYS A 27 18.90 -17.32 -29.53
C LYS A 27 19.96 -17.63 -30.58
N SER A 28 21.23 -17.55 -30.21
CA SER A 28 22.36 -17.92 -31.08
C SER A 28 22.28 -19.40 -31.48
N ALA A 29 22.14 -20.29 -30.51
CA ALA A 29 22.05 -21.73 -30.74
C ALA A 29 20.85 -22.11 -31.63
N LYS A 30 19.69 -21.46 -31.45
CA LYS A 30 18.51 -21.64 -32.32
C LYS A 30 18.80 -21.24 -33.77
N ALA A 31 19.45 -20.09 -33.98
CA ALA A 31 19.80 -19.62 -35.31
C ALA A 31 20.81 -20.55 -36.00
N GLU A 32 21.82 -21.00 -35.28
CA GLU A 32 22.82 -21.94 -35.79
C GLU A 32 22.24 -23.33 -36.03
N TRP A 33 21.29 -23.79 -35.21
CA TRP A 33 20.56 -25.04 -35.43
C TRP A 33 19.79 -25.01 -36.74
N LYS A 34 19.09 -23.90 -37.03
CA LYS A 34 18.39 -23.72 -38.31
C LYS A 34 19.36 -23.71 -39.50
N LYS A 35 20.53 -23.06 -39.36
CA LYS A 35 21.58 -23.11 -40.39
C LYS A 35 22.10 -24.52 -40.60
N TYR A 36 22.41 -25.25 -39.53
CA TYR A 36 22.83 -26.64 -39.56
C TYR A 36 21.81 -27.51 -40.31
N ARG A 37 20.52 -27.38 -39.97
CA ARG A 37 19.41 -28.10 -40.61
C ARG A 37 19.24 -27.76 -42.09
N ALA A 38 19.40 -26.50 -42.47
CA ALA A 38 19.33 -26.08 -43.87
C ALA A 38 20.51 -26.59 -44.71
N SER A 39 21.68 -26.76 -44.09
CA SER A 39 22.88 -27.30 -44.74
C SER A 39 23.00 -28.83 -44.71
N GLU A 40 22.06 -29.52 -44.06
CA GLU A 40 22.10 -30.97 -43.89
C GLU A 40 21.88 -31.69 -45.24
N SER A 41 22.78 -32.62 -45.59
CA SER A 41 22.65 -33.42 -46.81
C SER A 41 21.38 -34.27 -46.80
N LEU A 42 20.69 -34.35 -47.96
CA LEU A 42 19.50 -35.20 -48.16
C LEU A 42 19.75 -36.69 -47.91
N ILE A 43 21.03 -37.13 -47.89
CA ILE A 43 21.40 -38.51 -47.56
C ILE A 43 20.91 -38.89 -46.16
N TYR A 44 20.94 -37.96 -45.21
CA TYR A 44 20.55 -38.24 -43.83
C TYR A 44 19.05 -38.52 -43.65
N PRO A 45 18.12 -37.69 -44.18
CA PRO A 45 16.70 -38.04 -44.15
C PRO A 45 16.36 -39.25 -45.02
N LEU A 46 16.94 -39.37 -46.23
CA LEU A 46 16.59 -40.45 -47.18
C LEU A 46 17.08 -41.84 -46.74
N PHE A 47 18.25 -41.93 -46.10
CA PHE A 47 18.89 -43.20 -45.73
C PHE A 47 18.96 -43.41 -44.20
N SER A 48 18.09 -42.77 -43.43
CA SER A 48 18.02 -42.90 -41.96
C SER A 48 17.68 -44.31 -41.44
N TRP A 49 17.23 -45.21 -42.32
CA TRP A 49 17.00 -46.62 -42.02
C TRP A 49 18.31 -47.43 -41.86
N LEU A 50 19.41 -46.97 -42.47
CA LEU A 50 20.73 -47.58 -42.31
C LEU A 50 21.35 -47.14 -40.96
N PRO A 51 21.72 -48.07 -40.06
CA PRO A 51 22.27 -47.74 -38.75
C PRO A 51 23.50 -46.83 -38.80
N VAL A 52 24.39 -47.04 -39.78
CA VAL A 52 25.63 -46.25 -39.94
C VAL A 52 25.32 -44.78 -40.25
N VAL A 53 24.35 -44.52 -41.13
CA VAL A 53 23.92 -43.16 -41.50
C VAL A 53 23.24 -42.48 -40.31
N ARG A 54 22.36 -43.19 -39.61
CA ARG A 54 21.69 -42.71 -38.41
C ARG A 54 22.66 -42.34 -37.30
N ASN A 55 23.60 -43.24 -36.97
CA ASN A 55 24.58 -43.02 -35.90
C ASN A 55 25.49 -41.84 -36.21
N LYS A 56 25.98 -41.72 -37.46
CA LYS A 56 26.79 -40.57 -37.88
C LYS A 56 26.04 -39.24 -37.70
N ARG A 57 24.79 -39.18 -38.14
CA ARG A 57 23.92 -38.01 -37.97
C ARG A 57 23.72 -37.67 -36.48
N GLN A 58 23.47 -38.68 -35.65
CA GLN A 58 23.30 -38.50 -34.21
C GLN A 58 24.56 -37.92 -33.56
N PHE A 59 25.76 -38.42 -33.90
CA PHE A 59 27.00 -37.84 -33.39
C PHE A 59 27.21 -36.39 -33.83
N GLN A 60 26.87 -36.04 -35.08
CA GLN A 60 26.95 -34.65 -35.55
C GLN A 60 26.01 -33.73 -34.77
N ILE A 61 24.78 -34.19 -34.51
CA ILE A 61 23.82 -33.46 -33.69
C ILE A 61 24.33 -33.31 -32.25
N GLN A 62 24.84 -34.38 -31.64
CA GLN A 62 25.38 -34.32 -30.27
C GLN A 62 26.54 -33.33 -30.15
N LEU A 63 27.48 -33.36 -31.10
CA LEU A 63 28.62 -32.45 -31.12
C LEU A 63 28.18 -30.98 -31.28
N PHE A 64 27.18 -30.72 -32.12
CA PHE A 64 26.57 -29.39 -32.25
C PHE A 64 25.91 -28.95 -30.92
N LEU A 65 25.12 -29.83 -30.31
CA LEU A 65 24.41 -29.52 -29.07
C LEU A 65 25.37 -29.26 -27.92
N GLU A 66 26.45 -30.02 -27.81
CA GLU A 66 27.49 -29.84 -26.79
C GLU A 66 28.26 -28.53 -26.97
N ASP A 67 28.63 -28.18 -28.22
CA ASP A 67 29.32 -26.92 -28.53
C ASP A 67 28.46 -25.67 -28.23
N LYS A 68 27.18 -25.70 -28.62
CA LYS A 68 26.32 -24.50 -28.56
C LYS A 68 25.52 -24.37 -27.27
N LEU A 69 25.09 -25.48 -26.69
CA LEU A 69 24.20 -25.50 -25.53
C LEU A 69 24.87 -26.09 -24.30
N GLY A 70 25.78 -27.06 -24.45
CA GLY A 70 26.64 -27.58 -23.39
C GLY A 70 25.94 -27.72 -22.03
N ALA A 71 26.36 -26.91 -21.05
CA ALA A 71 25.81 -26.91 -19.69
C ALA A 71 24.29 -26.66 -19.61
N LEU A 72 23.69 -25.91 -20.56
CA LEU A 72 22.25 -25.62 -20.58
C LEU A 72 21.38 -26.87 -20.79
N ILE A 73 21.97 -27.91 -21.39
CA ILE A 73 21.27 -29.15 -21.72
C ILE A 73 21.91 -30.36 -21.04
N ALA A 74 22.85 -30.16 -20.11
CA ALA A 74 23.55 -31.23 -19.41
C ALA A 74 22.55 -32.27 -18.86
N GLY A 75 22.77 -33.54 -19.18
CA GLY A 75 21.91 -34.65 -18.77
C GLY A 75 20.69 -34.91 -19.68
N ASN A 76 20.47 -34.11 -20.72
CA ASN A 76 19.42 -34.38 -21.70
C ASN A 76 19.90 -35.27 -22.85
N GLN A 77 19.05 -36.23 -23.26
CA GLN A 77 19.26 -37.00 -24.47
C GLN A 77 18.27 -36.55 -25.55
N TRP A 78 18.70 -35.63 -26.41
CA TRP A 78 17.91 -35.18 -27.56
C TRP A 78 18.47 -35.80 -28.84
N SER A 79 17.65 -36.58 -29.56
CA SER A 79 18.08 -37.34 -30.73
C SER A 79 17.28 -37.00 -32.00
N ASP A 80 16.03 -36.57 -31.83
CA ASP A 80 15.14 -36.22 -32.92
C ASP A 80 15.20 -34.69 -33.24
N PRO A 81 15.41 -34.29 -34.50
CA PRO A 81 15.54 -32.89 -34.88
C PRO A 81 14.34 -32.00 -34.53
N GLU A 82 13.10 -32.49 -34.69
CA GLU A 82 11.90 -31.72 -34.35
C GLU A 82 11.79 -31.54 -32.84
N THR A 83 12.13 -32.59 -32.09
CA THR A 83 12.21 -32.55 -30.64
C THR A 83 13.28 -31.57 -30.16
N ILE A 84 14.44 -31.50 -30.83
CA ILE A 84 15.51 -30.54 -30.52
C ILE A 84 15.01 -29.11 -30.70
N GLU A 85 14.42 -28.78 -31.85
CA GLU A 85 13.92 -27.42 -32.11
C GLU A 85 12.86 -27.02 -31.07
N ARG A 86 11.89 -27.92 -30.80
CA ARG A 86 10.87 -27.69 -29.79
C ARG A 86 11.46 -27.51 -28.38
N ASN A 87 12.51 -28.24 -28.04
CA ASN A 87 13.15 -28.15 -26.72
C ASN A 87 13.94 -26.84 -26.59
N ILE A 88 14.66 -26.42 -27.63
CA ILE A 88 15.32 -25.10 -27.68
C ILE A 88 14.28 -23.99 -27.51
N ASP A 89 13.15 -24.09 -28.21
CA ASP A 89 12.06 -23.13 -28.10
C ASP A 89 11.46 -23.09 -26.70
N ARG A 90 11.28 -24.26 -26.07
CA ARG A 90 10.79 -24.34 -24.68
C ARG A 90 11.76 -23.65 -23.73
N LEU A 91 13.05 -23.93 -23.83
CA LEU A 91 14.09 -23.32 -22.98
C LEU A 91 14.17 -21.81 -23.20
N LEU A 92 14.08 -21.36 -24.45
CA LEU A 92 14.10 -19.93 -24.78
C LEU A 92 12.87 -19.23 -24.18
N ASN A 93 11.68 -19.78 -24.40
CA ASN A 93 10.44 -19.23 -23.87
C ASN A 93 10.44 -19.21 -22.33
N SER A 94 10.93 -20.26 -21.66
CA SER A 94 11.07 -20.23 -20.21
C SER A 94 12.08 -19.18 -19.77
N ALA A 95 13.19 -19.05 -20.50
CA ALA A 95 14.23 -18.14 -20.12
C ALA A 95 13.82 -16.66 -20.28
N GLU A 96 13.11 -16.33 -21.35
CA GLU A 96 12.55 -14.99 -21.60
C GLU A 96 11.44 -14.64 -20.59
N ARG A 97 10.64 -15.62 -20.16
CA ARG A 97 9.66 -15.42 -19.07
C ARG A 97 10.35 -15.07 -17.76
N GLU A 98 11.37 -15.83 -17.37
CA GLU A 98 12.16 -15.54 -16.15
C GLU A 98 12.85 -14.17 -16.24
N GLN A 99 13.43 -13.81 -17.39
CA GLN A 99 14.01 -12.48 -17.62
C GLN A 99 12.97 -11.37 -17.40
N THR A 100 11.76 -11.54 -17.96
CA THR A 100 10.66 -10.59 -17.80
C THR A 100 10.24 -10.48 -16.33
N THR A 101 10.14 -11.60 -15.63
CA THR A 101 9.81 -11.63 -14.19
C THR A 101 10.84 -10.88 -13.36
N TYR A 102 12.14 -11.12 -13.57
CA TYR A 102 13.18 -10.39 -12.83
C TYR A 102 13.13 -8.89 -13.11
N ARG A 103 12.88 -8.50 -14.36
CA ARG A 103 12.76 -7.09 -14.74
C ARG A 103 11.58 -6.42 -14.04
N GLN A 104 10.42 -7.06 -14.04
CA GLN A 104 9.24 -6.58 -13.31
C GLN A 104 9.49 -6.46 -11.80
N GLN A 105 10.22 -7.41 -11.20
CA GLN A 105 10.58 -7.37 -9.79
C GLN A 105 11.53 -6.21 -9.47
N ILE A 106 12.52 -5.95 -10.34
CA ILE A 106 13.43 -4.80 -10.20
C ILE A 106 12.66 -3.48 -10.32
N ASP A 107 11.81 -3.35 -11.34
CA ASP A 107 11.00 -2.15 -11.56
C ASP A 107 10.09 -1.88 -10.35
N SER A 108 9.43 -2.92 -9.84
CA SER A 108 8.57 -2.83 -8.66
C SER A 108 9.35 -2.45 -7.40
N ALA A 109 10.55 -3.01 -7.22
CA ALA A 109 11.41 -2.69 -6.09
C ALA A 109 11.90 -1.23 -6.14
N HIS A 110 12.28 -0.72 -7.31
CA HIS A 110 12.62 0.69 -7.50
C HIS A 110 11.42 1.62 -7.21
N GLU A 111 10.22 1.24 -7.62
CA GLU A 111 9.01 2.01 -7.34
C GLU A 111 8.75 2.10 -5.82
N ILE A 112 8.95 1.00 -5.09
CA ILE A 112 8.81 0.98 -3.62
C ILE A 112 9.84 1.90 -2.96
N VAL A 113 11.10 1.86 -3.40
CA VAL A 113 12.15 2.76 -2.88
C VAL A 113 11.77 4.22 -3.09
N LEU A 114 11.29 4.56 -4.27
CA LEU A 114 10.89 5.94 -4.57
C LEU A 114 9.72 6.40 -3.69
N LYS A 115 8.71 5.53 -3.51
CA LYS A 115 7.55 5.81 -2.65
C LYS A 115 7.93 5.96 -1.19
N GLU A 116 8.84 5.11 -0.68
CA GLU A 116 9.37 5.24 0.67
C GLU A 116 10.08 6.59 0.85
N GLN A 117 10.96 6.97 -0.08
CA GLN A 117 11.68 8.24 -0.02
C GLN A 117 10.74 9.44 -0.04
N GLN A 118 9.72 9.42 -0.89
CA GLN A 118 8.70 10.47 -0.95
C GLN A 118 7.91 10.55 0.36
N ALA A 119 7.46 9.41 0.89
CA ALA A 119 6.72 9.37 2.15
C ALA A 119 7.58 9.87 3.33
N ALA A 120 8.87 9.51 3.38
CA ALA A 120 9.79 9.97 4.41
C ALA A 120 10.03 11.49 4.33
N GLN A 121 10.17 12.04 3.11
CA GLN A 121 10.30 13.49 2.91
C GLN A 121 9.03 14.24 3.31
N GLU A 122 7.87 13.73 2.92
CA GLU A 122 6.58 14.30 3.32
C GLU A 122 6.38 14.25 4.84
N TRP A 123 6.73 13.11 5.46
CA TRP A 123 6.68 12.95 6.92
C TRP A 123 7.59 13.94 7.64
N GLN A 124 8.83 14.09 7.19
CA GLN A 124 9.77 15.05 7.76
C GLN A 124 9.26 16.50 7.61
N ARG A 125 8.66 16.83 6.46
CA ARG A 125 8.06 18.16 6.26
C ARG A 125 6.90 18.41 7.21
N LEU A 126 6.00 17.44 7.36
CA LEU A 126 4.86 17.56 8.27
C LEU A 126 5.30 17.64 9.73
N ALA A 127 6.35 16.92 10.12
CA ALA A 127 6.96 17.04 11.45
C ALA A 127 7.49 18.45 11.71
N LEU A 128 8.19 19.04 10.74
CA LEU A 128 8.66 20.43 10.82
C LEU A 128 7.49 21.42 10.92
N ASP A 129 6.46 21.26 10.09
CA ASP A 129 5.24 22.09 10.12
C ASP A 129 4.51 21.97 11.48
N LEU A 130 4.65 20.83 12.16
CA LEU A 130 4.12 20.58 13.50
C LEU A 130 4.97 21.19 14.62
N GLY A 131 6.16 21.73 14.31
CA GLY A 131 7.08 22.35 15.29
C GLY A 131 8.16 21.41 15.83
N HIS A 132 8.45 20.30 15.16
CA HIS A 132 9.61 19.47 15.49
C HIS A 132 10.90 20.10 14.95
N GLU A 133 11.90 20.26 15.81
CA GLU A 133 13.20 20.89 15.45
C GLU A 133 14.34 19.87 15.30
N GLY A 134 14.09 18.58 15.57
CA GLY A 134 15.10 17.54 15.51
C GLY A 134 15.34 17.02 14.09
N ASP A 135 16.58 16.59 13.83
CA ASP A 135 16.95 15.89 12.57
C ASP A 135 16.49 14.43 12.56
N GLU A 136 16.14 13.87 13.72
CA GLU A 136 15.65 12.50 13.85
C GLU A 136 14.20 12.36 13.41
N GLU A 137 13.89 11.26 12.73
CA GLU A 137 12.54 10.92 12.31
C GLU A 137 11.64 10.67 13.53
N LEU A 138 10.53 11.39 13.60
CA LEU A 138 9.54 11.17 14.66
C LEU A 138 8.83 9.83 14.48
N SER A 139 8.70 9.11 15.58
CA SER A 139 7.69 8.05 15.64
C SER A 139 6.28 8.64 15.61
N PHE A 140 5.32 7.85 15.16
CA PHE A 140 3.92 8.26 15.14
C PHE A 140 3.41 8.70 16.53
N SER A 141 3.83 8.03 17.60
CA SER A 141 3.44 8.38 18.98
C SER A 141 3.97 9.77 19.37
N GLN A 142 5.23 10.08 19.05
CA GLN A 142 5.81 11.39 19.36
C GLN A 142 5.16 12.50 18.53
N ALA A 143 4.85 12.24 17.26
CA ALA A 143 4.11 13.18 16.43
C ALA A 143 2.69 13.43 16.98
N ASP A 144 2.02 12.40 17.49
CA ASP A 144 0.71 12.56 18.11
C ASP A 144 0.79 13.41 19.40
N GLU A 145 1.77 13.15 20.27
CA GLU A 145 2.03 13.98 21.46
C GLU A 145 2.35 15.44 21.12
N LEU A 146 3.08 15.69 20.03
CA LEU A 146 3.27 17.06 19.54
C LEU A 146 1.96 17.66 19.04
N ALA A 147 1.15 16.91 18.30
CA ALA A 147 -0.15 17.37 17.83
C ALA A 147 -1.13 17.70 18.97
N ASP A 148 -1.06 17.02 20.12
CA ASP A 148 -1.79 17.39 21.35
C ASP A 148 -1.52 18.85 21.71
N THR A 149 -0.26 19.25 21.71
CA THR A 149 0.18 20.54 22.25
C THR A 149 0.15 21.66 21.22
N GLN A 150 0.45 21.35 19.96
CA GLN A 150 0.63 22.34 18.89
C GLN A 150 -0.66 22.61 18.11
N ILE A 151 -1.56 21.63 18.02
CA ILE A 151 -2.81 21.75 17.26
C ILE A 151 -4.01 21.65 18.19
N ARG A 152 -4.15 20.52 18.91
CA ARG A 152 -5.37 20.20 19.63
C ARG A 152 -5.58 21.11 20.83
N PHE A 153 -4.54 21.44 21.58
CA PHE A 153 -4.64 22.35 22.72
C PHE A 153 -5.01 23.79 22.32
N PRO A 154 -4.35 24.44 21.33
CA PRO A 154 -4.80 25.75 20.84
C PRO A 154 -6.22 25.74 20.27
N ALA A 155 -6.60 24.70 19.52
CA ALA A 155 -7.95 24.55 19.00
C ALA A 155 -8.99 24.42 20.13
N PHE A 156 -8.66 23.65 21.17
CA PHE A 156 -9.48 23.51 22.37
C PHE A 156 -9.64 24.84 23.11
N LEU A 157 -8.56 25.58 23.32
CA LEU A 157 -8.61 26.90 23.96
C LEU A 157 -9.46 27.88 23.16
N LEU A 158 -9.26 27.96 21.84
CA LEU A 158 -10.02 28.83 20.96
C LEU A 158 -11.51 28.50 21.00
N ALA A 159 -11.86 27.21 20.93
CA ALA A 159 -13.25 26.76 21.02
C ALA A 159 -13.86 27.08 22.40
N THR A 160 -13.11 26.87 23.47
CA THR A 160 -13.53 27.19 24.85
C THR A 160 -13.85 28.68 24.97
N HIS A 161 -12.92 29.55 24.60
CA HIS A 161 -13.11 30.99 24.69
C HIS A 161 -14.22 31.51 23.78
N TYR A 162 -14.38 30.92 22.59
CA TYR A 162 -15.50 31.24 21.72
C TYR A 162 -16.84 30.96 22.41
N TRP A 163 -17.00 29.75 23.00
CA TRP A 163 -18.24 29.38 23.66
C TRP A 163 -18.48 30.12 24.97
N GLU A 164 -17.43 30.44 25.73
CA GLU A 164 -17.49 31.35 26.88
C GLU A 164 -18.02 32.73 26.48
N GLY A 165 -17.49 33.31 25.38
CA GLY A 165 -17.99 34.57 24.84
C GLY A 165 -19.46 34.49 24.42
N ARG A 166 -19.84 33.42 23.72
CA ARG A 166 -21.26 33.16 23.35
C ARG A 166 -22.14 32.93 24.57
N TRP A 167 -21.61 32.41 25.66
CA TRP A 167 -22.33 32.26 26.92
C TRP A 167 -22.51 33.60 27.61
N LEU A 168 -21.46 34.44 27.67
CA LEU A 168 -21.53 35.80 28.24
C LEU A 168 -22.58 36.64 27.53
N MET A 169 -22.65 36.58 26.19
CA MET A 169 -23.68 37.27 25.41
C MET A 169 -25.10 36.79 25.77
N ASP A 170 -25.31 35.47 25.88
CA ASP A 170 -26.61 34.92 26.29
C ASP A 170 -26.96 35.34 27.73
N MET A 171 -25.99 35.36 28.64
CA MET A 171 -26.19 35.74 30.03
C MET A 171 -26.52 37.23 30.17
N ALA A 172 -25.85 38.09 29.40
CA ALA A 172 -26.12 39.53 29.35
C ALA A 172 -27.54 39.84 28.84
N SER A 173 -28.15 38.93 28.07
CA SER A 173 -29.55 39.07 27.62
C SER A 173 -30.61 38.68 28.66
N ILE A 174 -30.20 38.24 29.85
CA ILE A 174 -31.11 37.83 30.93
C ILE A 174 -31.27 38.99 31.93
N ASP A 175 -32.46 39.55 32.01
CA ASP A 175 -32.75 40.64 32.95
C ASP A 175 -32.73 40.20 34.43
N ASP A 176 -33.26 39.00 34.73
CA ASP A 176 -33.40 38.47 36.09
C ASP A 176 -33.08 36.97 36.11
N LEU A 177 -31.93 36.64 36.70
CA LEU A 177 -31.43 35.26 36.79
C LEU A 177 -32.31 34.36 37.68
N GLN A 178 -32.94 34.90 38.72
CA GLN A 178 -33.79 34.11 39.61
C GLN A 178 -35.09 33.73 38.91
N LYS A 179 -35.69 34.67 38.18
CA LYS A 179 -36.86 34.38 37.34
C LYS A 179 -36.52 33.42 36.21
N GLU A 180 -35.35 33.57 35.58
CA GLU A 180 -34.90 32.64 34.54
C GLU A 180 -34.83 31.21 35.07
N LYS A 181 -34.17 31.00 36.22
CA LYS A 181 -34.02 29.68 36.85
C LYS A 181 -35.36 29.00 37.14
N GLY A 182 -36.40 29.79 37.44
CA GLY A 182 -37.76 29.32 37.67
C GLY A 182 -38.54 28.90 36.42
N LYS A 183 -38.09 29.25 35.20
CA LYS A 183 -38.78 28.89 33.95
C LYS A 183 -38.75 27.37 33.75
N LYS A 184 -39.94 26.76 33.64
CA LYS A 184 -40.11 25.31 33.40
C LYS A 184 -40.65 24.96 32.01
N GLY A 185 -40.96 25.95 31.16
CA GLY A 185 -41.40 25.68 29.79
C GLY A 185 -40.25 25.22 28.89
N ALA A 186 -40.55 24.44 27.84
CA ALA A 186 -39.57 23.86 26.92
C ALA A 186 -38.53 24.86 26.42
N LYS A 187 -38.97 26.05 25.98
CA LYS A 187 -38.07 27.12 25.51
C LYS A 187 -37.06 27.57 26.57
N GLY A 188 -37.51 27.75 27.82
CA GLY A 188 -36.66 28.19 28.92
C GLY A 188 -35.66 27.12 29.35
N VAL A 189 -36.13 25.87 29.49
CA VAL A 189 -35.28 24.75 29.88
C VAL A 189 -34.25 24.44 28.78
N THR A 190 -34.65 24.47 27.50
CA THR A 190 -33.72 24.32 26.36
C THR A 190 -32.64 25.40 26.33
N ALA A 191 -33.04 26.68 26.41
CA ALA A 191 -32.08 27.78 26.41
C ALA A 191 -31.09 27.69 27.59
N ARG A 192 -31.58 27.24 28.77
CA ARG A 192 -30.72 26.99 29.92
C ARG A 192 -29.73 25.86 29.68
N TRP A 193 -30.16 24.75 29.09
CA TRP A 193 -29.27 23.66 28.72
C TRP A 193 -28.24 24.07 27.67
N GLN A 194 -28.67 24.79 26.63
CA GLN A 194 -27.76 25.32 25.62
C GLN A 194 -26.68 26.20 26.26
N ARG A 195 -27.04 27.13 27.15
CA ARG A 195 -26.07 27.91 27.91
C ARG A 195 -25.12 27.03 28.73
N ARG A 196 -25.62 26.01 29.44
CA ARG A 196 -24.75 25.09 30.20
C ARG A 196 -23.78 24.35 29.28
N MET A 197 -24.23 23.88 28.12
CA MET A 197 -23.40 23.11 27.20
C MET A 197 -22.31 23.95 26.53
N LYS A 198 -22.46 25.28 26.49
CA LYS A 198 -21.39 26.19 26.06
C LYS A 198 -20.19 26.18 27.01
N LEU A 199 -20.41 26.01 28.32
CA LEU A 199 -19.33 26.02 29.31
C LEU A 199 -18.83 24.62 29.68
N THR A 200 -19.75 23.65 29.75
CA THR A 200 -19.45 22.27 30.14
C THR A 200 -20.05 21.32 29.10
N PRO A 201 -19.37 21.09 27.96
CA PRO A 201 -19.91 20.28 26.87
C PRO A 201 -19.96 18.78 27.21
N CYS A 202 -19.29 18.36 28.30
CA CYS A 202 -19.46 17.04 28.89
C CYS A 202 -20.24 17.18 30.21
N VAL A 203 -21.41 16.54 30.28
CA VAL A 203 -22.23 16.53 31.50
C VAL A 203 -22.18 15.16 32.13
N VAL A 204 -21.66 15.10 33.35
CA VAL A 204 -21.73 13.91 34.19
C VAL A 204 -22.97 14.03 35.07
N MET A 205 -23.92 13.11 34.90
CA MET A 205 -25.10 13.03 35.76
C MET A 205 -25.57 11.60 35.94
N THR A 206 -26.24 11.33 37.05
CA THR A 206 -26.83 10.02 37.33
C THR A 206 -28.17 9.87 36.59
N CYS A 207 -28.57 8.62 36.33
CA CYS A 207 -29.91 8.32 35.79
C CYS A 207 -31.06 8.79 36.70
N TYR A 208 -30.78 9.08 37.97
CA TYR A 208 -31.73 9.69 38.90
C TYR A 208 -31.87 11.20 38.68
N MET A 209 -30.77 11.91 38.42
CA MET A 209 -30.75 13.36 38.24
C MET A 209 -31.21 13.81 36.85
N LEU A 210 -30.94 13.01 35.81
CA LEU A 210 -31.20 13.36 34.42
C LEU A 210 -32.68 13.72 34.15
N PRO A 211 -33.68 12.87 34.54
CA PRO A 211 -35.09 13.19 34.30
C PRO A 211 -35.50 14.51 34.94
N GLY A 212 -35.09 14.76 36.19
CA GLY A 212 -35.42 16.00 36.90
C GLY A 212 -34.87 17.26 36.23
N ASN A 213 -33.69 17.17 35.61
CA ASN A 213 -33.09 18.31 34.90
C ASN A 213 -33.64 18.50 33.47
N MET A 214 -34.20 17.47 32.85
CA MET A 214 -34.84 17.55 31.52
C MET A 214 -36.36 17.79 31.59
N GLN A 215 -36.94 17.81 32.79
CA GLN A 215 -38.37 17.97 32.96
C GLN A 215 -38.86 19.37 32.57
N ILE A 216 -39.93 19.41 31.78
CA ILE A 216 -40.62 20.62 31.33
C ILE A 216 -42.09 20.62 31.77
N SER A 217 -42.70 21.80 31.75
CA SER A 217 -44.13 22.00 31.99
C SER A 217 -44.75 22.64 30.75
N GLU A 218 -45.75 21.97 30.20
CA GLU A 218 -46.47 22.40 29.00
C GLU A 218 -47.93 22.67 29.32
N HIS A 219 -48.49 23.70 28.68
CA HIS A 219 -49.90 24.03 28.82
C HIS A 219 -50.70 23.29 27.75
N LYS A 220 -51.42 22.24 28.14
CA LYS A 220 -52.50 21.68 27.33
C LYS A 220 -53.78 22.40 27.76
N GLY A 221 -54.57 22.90 26.80
CA GLY A 221 -55.73 23.77 27.04
C GLY A 221 -56.64 23.36 28.22
N GLN A 222 -57.47 24.32 28.69
CA GLN A 222 -58.29 24.22 29.92
C GLN A 222 -57.48 24.32 31.24
N ARG A 223 -56.49 25.23 31.31
CA ARG A 223 -55.75 25.58 32.55
C ARG A 223 -54.99 24.41 33.19
N LYS A 224 -54.69 23.34 32.44
CA LYS A 224 -53.92 22.20 32.95
C LYS A 224 -52.47 22.28 32.47
N PHE A 225 -51.55 22.19 33.42
CA PHE A 225 -50.13 22.03 33.14
C PHE A 225 -49.77 20.55 33.28
N GLU A 226 -49.20 19.97 32.23
CA GLU A 226 -48.66 18.62 32.25
C GLU A 226 -47.14 18.65 32.32
N LYS A 227 -46.57 17.63 32.98
CA LYS A 227 -45.13 17.42 33.04
C LYS A 227 -44.72 16.54 31.87
N SER A 228 -43.72 16.98 31.12
CA SER A 228 -43.07 16.22 30.04
C SER A 228 -41.55 16.33 30.19
N TYR A 229 -40.80 15.77 29.25
CA TYR A 229 -39.33 15.89 29.18
C TYR A 229 -38.93 16.49 27.83
N LEU A 230 -37.78 17.18 27.80
CA LEU A 230 -37.14 17.67 26.58
C LEU A 230 -36.76 16.55 25.61
#